data_AF-A0A3Q9WMN2-F1
#
_entry.id   AF-A0A3Q9WMN2-F1
#
_cell.length_a   1.000
_cell.length_b   1.000
_cell.length_c   1.000
_cell.angle_alpha   90.00
_cell.angle_beta   90.00
_cell.angle_gamma   90.00
#
_symmetry.space_group_name_H-M   'P 1'
#
loop_
_entity.id
_entity.type
_entity.pdbx_description
1 polymer ?
#
loop_
_entity_poly.entity_id
_entity_poly.type
_entity_poly.pdbx_seq_one_letter_code
_entity_poly.pdbx_strand_id
1 'polypeptide(L)'
;MADDARPAENTRRTDTAALLAWTSVLDALEAAVDDAAAGDVAPTALMRQTAVLGSWTPPVVDGPIPGALVARARRISERQRAALARLTAEAGTLRRHRSALGSVRAATTAQQSAVYVDITG
;
A
#
# COMPACT_ATOMS: atom_id res chain seq x y z
N MET A 1 -14.98 -27.75 48.36
CA MET A 1 -15.00 -28.62 47.16
C MET A 1 -15.94 -27.96 46.17
N ALA A 2 -15.58 -27.32 45.07
CA ALA A 2 -14.31 -27.03 44.41
C ALA A 2 -14.61 -25.81 43.51
N ASP A 3 -13.83 -24.73 43.61
CA ASP A 3 -13.96 -23.53 42.75
C ASP A 3 -12.56 -23.02 42.39
N ASP A 4 -11.75 -23.92 41.83
CA ASP A 4 -10.34 -23.63 41.49
C ASP A 4 -10.06 -23.82 39.98
N ALA A 5 -11.05 -24.27 39.20
CA ALA A 5 -10.88 -24.57 37.77
C ALA A 5 -11.23 -23.40 36.83
N ARG A 6 -11.97 -22.39 37.30
CA ARG A 6 -12.45 -21.26 36.49
C ARG A 6 -11.38 -20.29 35.95
N PRO A 7 -10.20 -20.07 36.57
CA PRO A 7 -9.24 -19.10 36.02
C PRO A 7 -8.52 -19.61 34.76
N ALA A 8 -8.18 -20.91 34.68
CA ALA A 8 -7.42 -21.48 33.56
C ALA A 8 -8.24 -21.59 32.25
N GLU A 9 -9.57 -21.66 32.35
CA GLU A 9 -10.45 -21.66 31.18
C GLU A 9 -10.66 -20.24 30.63
N ASN A 10 -10.74 -19.24 31.51
CA ASN A 10 -10.90 -17.85 31.09
C ASN A 10 -9.67 -17.35 30.32
N THR A 11 -8.46 -17.64 30.81
CA THR A 11 -7.21 -17.28 30.11
C THR A 11 -7.12 -17.92 28.73
N ARG A 12 -7.41 -19.22 28.60
CA ARG A 12 -7.42 -19.91 27.30
C ARG A 12 -8.43 -19.31 26.32
N ARG A 13 -9.60 -18.89 26.81
CA ARG A 13 -10.62 -18.24 25.98
C ARG A 13 -10.15 -16.87 25.49
N THR A 14 -9.52 -16.08 26.36
CA THR A 14 -8.93 -14.78 26.00
C THR A 14 -7.78 -14.94 24.99
N ASP A 15 -6.89 -15.92 25.18
CA ASP A 15 -5.79 -16.21 24.25
C ASP A 15 -6.32 -16.61 22.86
N THR A 16 -7.38 -17.42 22.83
CA THR A 16 -8.03 -17.83 21.58
C THR A 16 -8.70 -16.64 20.88
N ALA A 17 -9.38 -15.78 21.63
CA ALA A 17 -10.00 -14.56 21.09
C ALA A 17 -8.94 -13.60 20.53
N ALA A 18 -7.83 -13.39 21.24
CA ALA A 18 -6.72 -12.57 20.76
C ALA A 18 -6.08 -13.16 19.50
N LEU A 19 -5.92 -14.49 19.42
CA LEU A 19 -5.41 -15.17 18.23
C LEU A 19 -6.31 -14.95 17.01
N LEU A 20 -7.63 -15.06 17.18
CA LEU A 20 -8.60 -14.84 16.11
C LEU A 20 -8.61 -13.38 15.64
N ALA A 21 -8.59 -12.43 16.58
CA ALA A 21 -8.55 -11.00 16.27
C ALA A 21 -7.29 -10.64 15.47
N TRP A 22 -6.11 -11.08 15.92
CA TRP A 22 -4.87 -10.87 15.20
C TRP A 22 -4.82 -11.58 13.84
N THR A 23 -5.43 -12.77 13.73
CA THR A 23 -5.51 -13.49 12.45
C THR A 23 -6.32 -12.68 11.44
N SER A 24 -7.50 -12.19 11.83
CA SER A 24 -8.35 -11.37 10.95
C SER A 24 -7.66 -10.08 10.50
N VAL A 25 -6.91 -9.43 11.40
CA VAL A 25 -6.10 -8.26 11.05
C VAL A 25 -5.02 -8.61 10.04
N LEU A 26 -4.27 -9.69 10.25
CA LEU A 26 -3.22 -10.12 9.34
C LEU A 26 -3.77 -10.57 7.98
N ASP A 27 -4.95 -11.20 7.94
CA ASP A 27 -5.63 -11.57 6.70
C ASP A 27 -5.99 -10.33 5.88
N ALA A 28 -6.57 -9.30 6.51
CA ALA A 28 -6.91 -8.05 5.85
C ALA A 28 -5.66 -7.31 5.31
N LEU A 29 -4.57 -7.30 6.07
CA LEU A 29 -3.30 -6.71 5.65
C LEU A 29 -2.66 -7.48 4.49
N GLU A 30 -2.76 -8.80 4.49
CA GLU A 30 -2.23 -9.65 3.42
C GLU A 30 -3.02 -9.46 2.12
N ALA A 31 -4.35 -9.45 2.18
CA ALA A 31 -5.20 -9.16 1.02
C ALA A 31 -4.89 -7.79 0.40
N ALA A 32 -4.71 -6.76 1.23
CA ALA A 32 -4.34 -5.42 0.74
C ALA A 32 -2.97 -5.39 0.05
N VAL A 33 -2.02 -6.21 0.48
CA VAL A 33 -0.71 -6.35 -0.17
C VAL A 33 -0.82 -7.08 -1.49
N ASP A 34 -1.63 -8.14 -1.56
CA ASP A 34 -1.88 -8.88 -2.78
C ASP A 34 -2.55 -7.99 -3.84
N ASP A 35 -3.55 -7.21 -3.45
CA ASP A 35 -4.23 -6.23 -4.31
C ASP A 35 -3.24 -5.19 -4.85
N ALA A 36 -2.36 -4.66 -3.99
CA ALA A 36 -1.33 -3.70 -4.41
C ALA A 36 -0.30 -4.34 -5.35
N ALA A 37 0.07 -5.60 -5.14
CA ALA A 37 1.04 -6.32 -5.96
C ALA A 37 0.50 -6.69 -7.34
N ALA A 38 -0.80 -6.97 -7.46
CA ALA A 38 -1.46 -7.29 -8.72
C ALA A 38 -1.37 -6.15 -9.74
N GLY A 39 -1.18 -4.90 -9.30
CA GLY A 39 -0.84 -3.76 -10.16
C GLY A 39 -1.96 -3.30 -11.09
N ASP A 40 -3.12 -3.94 -11.08
CA ASP A 40 -4.28 -3.62 -11.91
C ASP A 40 -5.19 -2.61 -11.19
N VAL A 41 -4.63 -1.45 -10.88
CA VAL A 41 -5.41 -0.35 -10.30
C VAL A 41 -5.85 0.55 -11.44
N ALA A 42 -7.01 0.23 -12.02
CA ALA A 42 -7.70 1.15 -12.92
C ALA A 42 -7.79 2.55 -12.27
N PRO A 43 -7.76 3.66 -13.04
CA PRO A 43 -7.81 5.02 -12.48
C PRO A 43 -8.97 5.26 -11.51
N THR A 44 -10.11 4.61 -11.77
CA THR A 44 -11.30 4.62 -10.90
C THR A 44 -11.09 3.82 -9.60
N ALA A 45 -10.35 2.71 -9.64
CA ALA A 45 -9.92 1.98 -8.46
C ALA A 45 -8.93 2.81 -7.63
N LEU A 46 -8.08 3.61 -8.27
CA LEU A 46 -7.11 4.49 -7.61
C LEU A 46 -7.80 5.65 -6.87
N MET A 47 -8.83 6.26 -7.46
CA MET A 47 -9.70 7.23 -6.77
C MET A 47 -10.43 6.61 -5.58
N ARG A 48 -10.98 5.40 -5.74
CA ARG A 48 -11.64 4.67 -4.66
C ARG A 48 -10.66 4.33 -3.53
N GLN A 49 -9.47 3.86 -3.87
CA GLN A 49 -8.39 3.60 -2.91
C GLN A 49 -7.96 4.87 -2.20
N THR A 50 -7.88 6.01 -2.87
CA THR A 50 -7.57 7.30 -2.22
C THR A 50 -8.62 7.67 -1.18
N ALA A 51 -9.91 7.46 -1.50
CA ALA A 51 -10.99 7.67 -0.55
C ALA A 51 -10.92 6.68 0.63
N VAL A 52 -10.64 5.40 0.36
CA VAL A 52 -10.45 4.37 1.40
C VAL A 52 -9.25 4.70 2.30
N LEU A 53 -8.12 5.10 1.73
CA LEU A 53 -6.92 5.52 2.46
C LEU A 53 -7.19 6.73 3.36
N GLY A 54 -8.00 7.69 2.90
CA GLY A 54 -8.45 8.82 3.72
C GLY A 54 -9.29 8.40 4.94
N SER A 55 -9.91 7.22 4.90
CA SER A 55 -10.68 6.63 6.00
C SER A 55 -9.98 5.48 6.72
N TRP A 56 -8.75 5.13 6.31
CA TRP A 56 -8.05 3.97 6.87
C TRP A 56 -7.70 4.25 8.32
N THR A 57 -8.21 3.41 9.20
CA THR A 57 -7.93 3.46 10.63
C THR A 57 -7.15 2.21 11.01
N PRO A 58 -6.02 2.34 11.73
CA PRO A 58 -5.29 1.18 12.24
C PRO A 58 -6.23 0.27 13.05
N PRO A 59 -6.22 -1.06 12.80
CA PRO A 59 -7.06 -1.97 13.56
C PRO A 59 -6.64 -1.97 15.03
N VAL A 60 -7.61 -1.79 15.91
CA VAL A 60 -7.41 -1.86 17.35
C VAL A 60 -7.47 -3.33 17.76
N VAL A 61 -6.37 -3.84 18.27
CA VAL A 61 -6.25 -5.20 18.79
C VAL A 61 -5.69 -5.11 20.20
N ASP A 62 -6.35 -5.77 21.13
CA ASP A 62 -5.94 -5.77 22.52
C ASP A 62 -4.78 -6.76 22.72
N GLY A 63 -3.66 -6.23 23.22
CA GLY A 63 -2.49 -7.02 23.57
C GLY A 63 -1.51 -7.28 22.43
N PRO A 64 -0.36 -7.90 22.75
CA PRO A 64 0.71 -8.15 21.78
C PRO A 64 0.33 -9.21 20.75
N ILE A 65 1.04 -9.24 19.62
CA ILE A 65 0.88 -10.29 18.60
C ILE A 65 1.21 -11.65 19.23
N PRO A 66 0.31 -12.65 19.16
CA PRO A 66 0.57 -14.00 19.61
C PRO A 66 1.80 -14.60 18.93
N GLY A 67 2.66 -15.29 19.69
CA GLY A 67 3.94 -15.82 19.19
C GLY A 67 3.82 -16.64 17.89
N ALA A 68 2.74 -17.41 17.74
CA ALA A 68 2.45 -18.21 16.55
C ALA A 68 2.28 -17.36 15.27
N LEU A 69 1.83 -16.10 15.40
CA LEU A 69 1.57 -15.20 14.28
C LEU A 69 2.74 -14.26 13.97
N VAL A 70 3.77 -14.19 14.84
CA VAL A 70 4.91 -13.27 14.66
C VAL A 70 5.64 -13.51 13.34
N ALA A 71 5.89 -14.77 12.99
CA ALA A 71 6.55 -15.11 11.72
C ALA A 71 5.72 -14.67 10.51
N ARG A 72 4.39 -14.79 10.60
CA ARG A 72 3.45 -14.35 9.55
C ARG A 72 3.46 -12.83 9.43
N ALA A 73 3.33 -12.11 10.54
CA ALA A 73 3.37 -10.65 10.58
C ALA A 73 4.68 -10.09 9.98
N ARG A 74 5.82 -10.73 10.27
CA ARG A 74 7.12 -10.36 9.67
C ARG A 74 7.14 -10.53 8.16
N ARG A 75 6.62 -11.64 7.64
CA ARG A 75 6.52 -11.85 6.18
C ARG A 75 5.64 -10.79 5.52
N ILE A 76 4.48 -10.49 6.08
CA ILE A 76 3.58 -9.45 5.56
C ILE A 76 4.30 -8.10 5.54
N SER A 77 4.97 -7.73 6.64
CA SER A 77 5.73 -6.49 6.74
C SER A 77 6.84 -6.38 5.68
N GLU A 78 7.54 -7.48 5.39
CA GLU A 78 8.57 -7.48 4.36
C GLU A 78 7.99 -7.32 2.96
N ARG A 79 6.87 -8.00 2.66
CA ARG A 79 6.15 -7.84 1.40
C ARG A 79 5.65 -6.41 1.21
N GLN A 80 5.15 -5.78 2.27
CA GLN A 80 4.75 -4.37 2.26
C GLN A 80 5.92 -3.44 1.93
N ARG A 81 7.10 -3.64 2.54
CA ARG A 81 8.30 -2.86 2.22
C ARG A 81 8.74 -3.03 0.77
N ALA A 82 8.74 -4.26 0.27
CA ALA A 82 9.10 -4.54 -1.11
C ALA A 82 8.14 -3.87 -2.10
N ALA A 83 6.83 -3.92 -1.84
CA ALA A 83 5.81 -3.25 -2.64
C ALA A 83 6.00 -1.72 -2.63
N LEU A 84 6.24 -1.12 -1.46
CA LEU A 84 6.53 0.31 -1.35
C LEU A 84 7.79 0.70 -2.12
N ALA A 85 8.88 -0.06 -1.99
CA ALA A 85 10.13 0.21 -2.70
C ALA A 85 9.91 0.20 -4.23
N ARG A 86 9.16 -0.79 -4.73
CA ARG A 86 8.79 -0.89 -6.14
C ARG A 86 7.96 0.31 -6.60
N LEU A 87 6.88 0.64 -5.90
CA LEU A 87 6.02 1.78 -6.22
C LEU A 87 6.79 3.11 -6.25
N THR A 88 7.72 3.29 -5.30
CA THR A 88 8.54 4.50 -5.23
C THR A 88 9.50 4.60 -6.42
N ALA A 89 10.08 3.46 -6.85
CA ALA A 89 10.95 3.40 -8.03
C ALA A 89 10.17 3.69 -9.33
N GLU A 90 8.97 3.14 -9.48
CA GLU A 90 8.08 3.37 -10.62
C GLU A 90 7.66 4.86 -10.69
N ALA A 91 7.25 5.45 -9.56
CA ALA A 91 6.92 6.87 -9.47
C ALA A 91 8.11 7.78 -9.84
N GLY A 92 9.33 7.40 -9.43
CA GLY A 92 10.56 8.09 -9.81
C GLY A 92 10.83 8.05 -11.32
N THR A 93 10.62 6.89 -11.95
CA THR A 93 10.77 6.73 -13.40
C THR A 93 9.73 7.52 -14.18
N LEU A 94 8.46 7.50 -13.75
CA LEU A 94 7.39 8.31 -14.35
C LEU A 94 7.68 9.81 -14.26
N ARG A 95 8.20 10.28 -13.12
CA ARG A 95 8.58 11.69 -12.94
C ARG A 95 9.69 12.10 -13.91
N ARG A 96 10.74 11.28 -14.04
CA ARG A 96 11.82 11.51 -15.02
C ARG A 96 11.30 11.54 -16.46
N HIS A 97 10.44 10.59 -16.82
CA HIS A 97 9.83 10.55 -18.15
C HIS A 97 9.02 11.82 -18.43
N ARG A 98 8.20 12.28 -17.48
CA ARG A 98 7.44 13.52 -17.61
C ARG A 98 8.35 14.75 -17.75
N SER A 99 9.43 14.83 -16.98
CA SER A 99 10.40 15.92 -17.10
C SER A 99 11.08 15.93 -18.47
N ALA A 100 11.47 14.77 -19.00
CA ALA A 100 12.07 14.64 -20.33
C ALA A 100 11.08 15.04 -21.45
N LEU A 101 9.82 14.62 -21.36
CA LEU A 101 8.78 15.07 -22.29
C LEU A 101 8.53 16.58 -22.19
N GLY A 102 8.58 17.14 -20.98
CA GLY A 102 8.47 18.57 -20.74
C GLY A 102 9.62 19.36 -21.39
N SER A 103 10.87 18.91 -21.21
CA SER A 103 12.03 19.55 -21.82
C SER A 103 12.03 19.45 -23.34
N VAL A 104 11.59 18.32 -23.90
CA VAL A 104 11.44 18.16 -25.36
C VAL A 104 10.38 19.11 -25.88
N ARG A 105 9.19 19.19 -25.27
CA ARG A 105 8.16 20.16 -25.69
C ARG A 105 8.64 21.60 -25.59
N ALA A 106 9.34 21.98 -24.52
CA ALA A 106 9.87 23.32 -24.37
C ALA A 106 10.91 23.64 -25.46
N ALA A 107 11.80 22.70 -25.77
CA ALA A 107 12.81 22.84 -26.82
C ALA A 107 12.18 22.89 -28.23
N THR A 108 11.17 22.06 -28.52
CA THR A 108 10.51 22.06 -29.82
C THR A 108 9.58 23.26 -30.01
N THR A 109 8.89 23.73 -28.97
CA THR A 109 8.08 24.97 -29.05
C THR A 109 8.95 26.21 -29.26
N ALA A 110 10.13 26.29 -28.64
CA ALA A 110 11.09 27.36 -28.90
C ALA A 110 11.63 27.31 -30.35
N GLN A 111 11.85 26.11 -30.89
CA GLN A 111 12.31 25.90 -32.27
C GLN A 111 11.22 26.11 -33.33
N GLN A 112 9.94 26.06 -32.95
CA GLN A 112 8.77 26.26 -33.84
C GLN A 112 8.43 27.73 -34.11
N SER A 113 9.21 28.69 -33.62
CA SER A 113 9.23 30.05 -34.20
C SER A 113 9.94 30.01 -35.57
N ALA A 114 9.39 29.24 -36.51
CA ALA A 114 9.79 29.28 -37.90
C ALA A 114 9.16 30.55 -38.50
N VAL A 115 9.97 31.60 -38.63
CA VAL A 115 9.61 32.81 -39.36
C VAL A 115 9.53 32.45 -40.85
N TYR A 116 8.33 32.46 -41.41
CA TYR A 116 8.14 32.43 -42.87
C TYR A 116 8.62 33.77 -43.43
N VAL A 117 9.82 33.80 -43.99
CA VAL A 117 10.28 34.91 -44.82
C VAL A 117 9.69 34.69 -46.21
N ASP A 118 8.61 35.40 -46.51
CA ASP A 118 8.07 35.48 -47.87
C ASP A 118 9.01 36.38 -48.68
N ILE A 119 9.84 35.75 -49.52
CA ILE A 119 10.70 36.47 -50.46
C ILE A 119 9.85 36.73 -51.70
N THR A 120 9.07 37.80 -51.67
CA THR A 120 8.49 38.42 -52.85
C THR A 120 9.01 39.85 -52.98
N GLY A 121 9.90 40.05 -53.95
CA GLY A 121 10.52 41.34 -54.29
C GLY A 121 11.49 41.18 -55.44
#